data_AF-A0A3D9CHZ4-F1
#
_entry.id   AF-A0A3D9CHZ4-F1
#
_cell.length_a   1.000
_cell.length_b   1.000
_cell.length_c   1.000
_cell.angle_alpha   90.00
_cell.angle_beta   90.00
_cell.angle_gamma   90.00
#
_symmetry.space_group_name_H-M   'P 1'
#
loop_
_entity.id
_entity.type
_entity.pdbx_description
1 polymer ?
#
loop_
_entity_poly.entity_id
_entity_poly.type
_entity_poly.pdbx_seq_one_letter_code
_entity_poly.pdbx_strand_id
1 'polypeptide(L)'
;MNHKHKKGWIFLLLCPPLILLAVTWIVMLLWNWLLPEILGVKAITFWQAMGILILSKILFGGFGKGVKDFKEHKMRQRMEGLSPEEREKFKEVWRNKCSGGFFNRNNE
;
A
#
# COMPACT_ATOMS: atom_id res chain seq x y z
N MET A 1 12.24 -14.78 23.06
CA MET A 1 11.71 -13.46 22.65
C MET A 1 12.03 -13.24 21.17
N ASN A 2 11.02 -13.29 20.29
CA ASN A 2 11.20 -13.44 18.83
C ASN A 2 11.51 -12.09 18.13
N HIS A 3 12.78 -11.84 17.80
CA HIS A 3 13.23 -10.57 17.21
C HIS A 3 13.00 -10.46 15.69
N LYS A 4 12.53 -11.50 15.00
CA LYS A 4 12.39 -11.47 13.52
C LYS A 4 11.19 -10.63 13.05
N HIS A 5 10.11 -10.55 13.83
CA HIS A 5 8.93 -9.75 13.47
C HIS A 5 9.10 -8.23 13.64
N LYS A 6 10.05 -7.78 14.47
CA LYS A 6 10.25 -6.33 14.71
C LYS A 6 10.76 -5.60 13.47
N LYS A 7 11.65 -6.22 12.67
CA LYS A 7 12.25 -5.56 11.48
C LYS A 7 11.23 -5.31 10.37
N GLY A 8 10.31 -6.24 10.12
CA GLY A 8 9.27 -6.08 9.10
C GLY A 8 8.23 -5.01 9.46
N TRP A 9 7.85 -4.91 10.75
CA TRP A 9 6.92 -3.88 11.21
C TRP A 9 7.54 -2.49 11.24
N ILE A 10 8.82 -2.40 11.62
CA ILE A 10 9.61 -1.15 11.53
C ILE A 10 9.68 -0.67 10.08
N PHE A 11 9.96 -1.55 9.12
CA PHE A 11 10.00 -1.18 7.69
C PHE A 11 8.64 -0.73 7.17
N LEU A 12 7.55 -1.43 7.55
CA LEU A 12 6.18 -1.05 7.20
C LEU A 12 5.80 0.33 7.76
N LEU A 13 6.35 0.70 8.92
CA LEU A 13 6.06 1.97 9.59
C LEU A 13 6.97 3.12 9.10
N LEU A 14 8.20 2.82 8.65
CA LEU A 14 9.17 3.79 8.13
C LEU A 14 9.04 4.09 6.63
N CYS A 15 8.61 3.14 5.81
CA CYS A 15 8.46 3.37 4.36
C CYS A 15 7.43 4.46 4.01
N PRO A 16 6.21 4.47 4.60
CA PRO A 16 5.20 5.47 4.26
C PRO A 16 5.63 6.93 4.51
N PRO A 17 6.21 7.31 5.66
CA PRO A 17 6.67 8.67 5.86
C PRO A 17 7.82 9.03 4.93
N LEU A 18 8.74 8.09 4.63
CA LEU A 18 9.86 8.35 3.73
C LEU A 18 9.39 8.69 2.30
N ILE A 19 8.40 7.93 1.81
CA ILE A 19 7.78 8.18 0.50
C ILE A 19 7.05 9.52 0.51
N LEU A 20 6.29 9.82 1.56
CA LEU A 20 5.59 11.10 1.70
C LEU A 20 6.55 12.29 1.69
N LEU A 21 7.69 12.20 2.38
CA LEU A 21 8.70 13.25 2.39
C LEU A 21 9.31 13.45 1.00
N ALA A 22 9.66 12.36 0.31
CA ALA A 22 10.21 12.42 -1.06
C ALA A 22 9.22 13.06 -2.04
N VAL A 23 7.95 12.64 -2.01
CA VAL A 23 6.89 13.20 -2.86
C VAL A 23 6.66 14.68 -2.54
N THR A 24 6.63 15.05 -1.25
CA THR A 24 6.49 16.45 -0.82
C THR A 24 7.62 17.32 -1.37
N TRP A 25 8.85 16.81 -1.33
CA TRP A 25 10.01 17.53 -1.86
C TRP A 25 9.90 17.77 -3.37
N ILE A 26 9.52 16.74 -4.14
CA ILE A 26 9.33 16.85 -5.59
C ILE A 26 8.25 17.88 -5.92
N VAL A 27 7.12 17.86 -5.19
CA VAL A 27 6.02 18.81 -5.39
C VAL A 27 6.45 20.23 -5.07
N MET A 28 7.20 20.44 -3.98
CA MET A 28 7.73 21.76 -3.64
C MET A 28 8.67 22.30 -4.73
N LEU A 29 9.59 21.47 -5.23
CA LEU A 29 10.52 21.86 -6.30
C LEU A 29 9.77 22.23 -7.58
N LEU A 30 8.86 21.36 -8.04
CA LEU A 30 8.04 21.61 -9.23
C LEU A 30 7.19 22.86 -9.06
N TRP A 31 6.56 23.04 -7.90
CA TRP A 31 5.74 24.21 -7.64
C TRP A 31 6.58 25.48 -7.74
N ASN A 32 7.72 25.55 -7.04
CA ASN A 32 8.55 26.75 -6.98
C ASN A 32 9.25 27.06 -8.30
N TRP A 33 9.45 26.06 -9.16
CA TRP A 33 10.06 26.26 -10.46
C TRP A 33 9.03 26.65 -11.53
N LEU A 34 7.83 26.05 -11.51
CA LEU A 34 6.88 26.19 -12.60
C LEU A 34 5.79 27.24 -12.34
N LEU A 35 5.16 27.23 -11.16
CA LEU A 35 3.97 28.04 -10.93
C LEU A 35 4.24 29.53 -10.73
N PRO A 36 5.30 29.96 -10.03
CA PRO A 36 5.67 31.36 -9.98
C PRO A 36 5.96 31.96 -11.36
N GLU A 37 6.58 31.19 -12.24
CA GLU A 37 6.95 31.65 -13.58
C GLU A 37 5.74 31.71 -14.53
N ILE A 38 4.86 30.72 -14.48
CA ILE A 38 3.71 30.63 -15.40
C ILE A 38 2.49 31.42 -14.90
N LEU A 39 2.20 31.37 -13.60
CA LEU A 39 0.96 31.91 -13.01
C LEU A 39 1.20 33.13 -12.11
N GLY A 40 2.46 33.52 -11.86
CA GLY A 40 2.77 34.63 -10.95
C GLY A 40 2.40 34.36 -9.49
N VAL A 41 2.18 33.09 -9.12
CA VAL A 41 1.82 32.71 -7.74
C VAL A 41 3.06 32.64 -6.85
N LYS A 42 2.88 32.82 -5.55
CA LYS A 42 3.99 32.77 -4.59
C LYS A 42 4.60 31.37 -4.50
N ALA A 43 5.92 31.33 -4.32
CA ALA A 43 6.63 30.11 -3.94
C ALA A 43 6.08 29.58 -2.61
N ILE A 44 6.06 28.25 -2.49
CA ILE A 44 5.58 27.54 -1.30
C ILE A 44 6.75 26.92 -0.54
N THR A 45 6.60 26.86 0.78
CA THR A 45 7.51 26.16 1.69
C THR A 45 7.17 24.68 1.76
N PHE A 46 8.10 23.89 2.31
CA PHE A 46 7.91 22.45 2.51
C PHE A 46 6.61 22.12 3.27
N TRP A 47 6.31 22.88 4.33
CA TRP A 47 5.09 22.70 5.13
C TRP A 47 3.82 23.01 4.35
N GLN A 48 3.85 24.00 3.45
CA GLN A 48 2.71 24.31 2.58
C GLN A 48 2.49 23.21 1.53
N ALA A 49 3.55 22.74 0.88
CA ALA A 49 3.47 21.62 -0.06
C ALA A 49 2.93 20.35 0.62
N MET A 50 3.39 20.07 1.84
CA MET A 50 2.91 18.94 2.63
C MET A 50 1.44 19.09 3.00
N GLY A 51 1.03 20.29 3.42
CA GLY A 51 -0.37 20.61 3.71
C GLY A 51 -1.29 20.41 2.51
N ILE A 52 -0.88 20.88 1.33
CA ILE A 52 -1.64 20.68 0.07
C ILE A 52 -1.74 19.20 -0.29
N LEU A 53 -0.66 18.43 -0.12
CA LEU A 53 -0.67 16.99 -0.36
C LEU A 53 -1.58 16.23 0.60
N ILE A 54 -1.52 16.54 1.90
CA ILE A 54 -2.40 15.94 2.91
C ILE A 54 -3.86 16.31 2.60
N LEU A 55 -4.13 17.58 2.32
CA LEU A 55 -5.48 18.04 1.97
C LEU A 55 -6.00 17.33 0.71
N SER A 56 -5.17 17.23 -0.34
CA SER A 56 -5.51 16.48 -1.56
C SER A 56 -5.74 15.00 -1.27
N LYS A 57 -4.96 14.40 -0.36
CA LYS A 57 -5.15 13.02 0.08
C LYS A 57 -6.47 12.83 0.83
N ILE A 58 -6.90 13.81 1.61
CA ILE A 58 -8.17 13.79 2.35
C ILE A 58 -9.35 13.97 1.38
N LEU A 59 -9.24 14.94 0.46
CA LEU A 59 -10.30 15.28 -0.49
C LEU A 59 -10.46 14.23 -1.61
N PHE A 60 -9.35 13.80 -2.22
CA PHE A 60 -9.36 12.89 -3.38
C PHE A 60 -9.01 11.44 -3.03
N GLY A 61 -8.31 11.23 -1.91
CA GLY A 61 -7.88 9.90 -1.46
C GLY A 61 -8.74 9.32 -0.33
N GLY A 62 -9.92 9.90 -0.09
CA GLY A 62 -10.82 9.57 1.01
C GLY A 62 -10.98 8.06 1.23
N PHE A 63 -10.69 7.60 2.46
CA PHE A 63 -11.02 6.30 3.07
C PHE A 63 -11.24 5.09 2.14
N GLY A 64 -10.37 4.94 1.14
CA GLY A 64 -10.54 3.97 0.07
C GLY A 64 -10.02 2.59 0.46
N LYS A 65 -10.88 1.80 1.11
CA LYS A 65 -10.83 0.33 1.14
C LYS A 65 -10.77 -0.34 -0.26
N GLY A 66 -10.81 0.42 -1.36
CA GLY A 66 -11.09 -0.05 -2.72
C GLY A 66 -10.15 -1.12 -3.30
N VAL A 67 -8.85 -1.13 -2.99
CA VAL A 67 -7.95 -2.14 -3.60
C VAL A 67 -7.99 -3.48 -2.85
N LYS A 68 -8.17 -3.43 -1.53
CA LYS A 68 -8.19 -4.63 -0.68
C LYS A 68 -9.57 -5.29 -0.69
N ASP A 69 -10.65 -4.50 -0.60
CA ASP A 69 -12.04 -5.01 -0.68
C ASP A 69 -12.36 -5.61 -2.05
N PHE A 70 -11.90 -5.00 -3.16
CA PHE A 70 -12.18 -5.53 -4.49
C PHE A 70 -11.54 -6.91 -4.71
N LYS A 71 -10.32 -7.12 -4.19
CA LYS A 71 -9.62 -8.40 -4.30
C LYS A 71 -10.26 -9.46 -3.41
N GLU A 72 -10.71 -9.08 -2.22
CA GLU A 72 -11.39 -9.97 -1.27
C GLU A 72 -12.78 -10.38 -1.78
N HIS A 73 -13.59 -9.43 -2.26
CA HIS A 73 -14.90 -9.71 -2.87
C HIS A 73 -14.78 -10.59 -4.11
N LYS A 74 -13.82 -10.32 -5.01
CA LYS A 74 -13.61 -11.13 -6.22
C LYS A 74 -13.15 -12.56 -5.89
N MET A 75 -12.37 -12.73 -4.83
CA MET A 75 -11.97 -14.05 -4.35
C MET A 75 -13.16 -14.80 -3.74
N ARG A 76 -13.99 -14.11 -2.94
CA ARG A 76 -15.18 -14.69 -2.29
C ARG A 76 -16.22 -15.16 -3.31
N GLN A 77 -16.50 -14.34 -4.33
CA GLN A 77 -17.39 -14.73 -5.45
C GLN A 77 -16.87 -15.94 -6.23
N ARG A 78 -15.54 -16.03 -6.45
CA ARG A 78 -14.96 -17.21 -7.09
C ARG A 78 -15.13 -18.48 -6.26
N MET A 79 -15.12 -18.38 -4.93
CA MET A 79 -15.27 -19.56 -4.06
C MET A 79 -16.73 -20.02 -3.91
N GLU A 80 -17.69 -19.12 -4.01
CA GLU A 80 -19.13 -19.43 -3.89
C GLU A 80 -19.65 -20.30 -5.05
N GLY A 81 -19.08 -20.17 -6.27
CA GLY A 81 -19.50 -20.94 -7.45
C GLY A 81 -18.85 -22.31 -7.66
N LEU A 82 -17.91 -22.74 -6.81
CA LEU A 82 -17.26 -24.06 -6.96
C LEU A 82 -18.12 -25.19 -6.37
N SER A 83 -18.20 -26.28 -7.12
CA SER A 83 -18.75 -27.57 -6.65
C SER A 83 -17.92 -28.13 -5.48
N PRO A 84 -18.49 -28.99 -4.62
CA PRO A 84 -17.78 -29.53 -3.46
C PRO A 84 -16.50 -30.28 -3.84
N GLU A 85 -16.50 -30.99 -4.97
CA GLU A 85 -15.34 -31.75 -5.46
C GLU A 85 -14.20 -30.81 -5.94
N GLU A 86 -14.55 -29.69 -6.57
CA GLU A 86 -13.55 -28.70 -7.00
C GLU A 86 -12.97 -27.91 -5.83
N ARG A 87 -13.76 -27.65 -4.77
CA ARG A 87 -13.27 -26.97 -3.55
C ARG A 87 -12.19 -27.78 -2.85
N GLU A 88 -12.32 -29.10 -2.82
CA GLU A 88 -11.31 -29.99 -2.22
C GLU A 88 -10.01 -29.96 -3.03
N LYS A 89 -10.08 -30.10 -4.36
CA LYS A 89 -8.90 -29.98 -5.24
C LYS A 89 -8.25 -28.61 -5.10
N PHE A 90 -9.04 -27.54 -5.03
CA PHE A 90 -8.51 -26.19 -4.84
C PHE A 90 -7.84 -26.02 -3.47
N LYS A 91 -8.41 -26.58 -2.41
CA LYS A 91 -7.83 -26.58 -1.06
C LYS A 91 -6.54 -27.38 -0.99
N GLU A 92 -6.45 -28.50 -1.69
CA GLU A 92 -5.21 -29.29 -1.79
C GLU A 92 -4.12 -28.56 -2.57
N VAL A 93 -4.44 -27.99 -3.73
CA VAL A 93 -3.49 -27.18 -4.51
C VAL A 93 -3.03 -25.98 -3.70
N TRP A 94 -3.94 -25.31 -2.99
CA TRP A 94 -3.60 -24.17 -2.15
C TRP A 94 -2.75 -24.58 -0.93
N ARG A 95 -3.05 -25.73 -0.30
CA ARG A 95 -2.23 -26.32 0.77
C ARG A 95 -0.82 -26.65 0.27
N ASN A 96 -0.70 -27.25 -0.92
CA ASN A 96 0.61 -27.58 -1.54
C ASN A 96 1.38 -26.33 -1.98
N LYS A 97 0.70 -25.23 -2.28
CA LYS A 97 1.33 -23.96 -2.68
C LYS A 97 1.69 -23.07 -1.48
N CYS A 98 0.89 -23.13 -0.42
CA CYS A 98 1.15 -22.42 0.85
C CYS A 98 2.07 -23.17 1.81
N SER A 99 2.30 -24.47 1.62
CA SER A 99 3.37 -25.21 2.32
C SER A 99 4.78 -24.79 1.89
N GLY A 100 4.91 -24.09 0.74
CA GLY A 100 6.15 -23.48 0.25
C GLY A 100 6.38 -22.02 0.68
N GLY A 101 5.53 -21.46 1.55
CA GLY A 101 5.73 -20.12 2.08
C GLY A 101 6.86 -20.08 3.11
N PHE A 102 7.76 -19.09 2.97
CA PHE A 102 8.89 -18.59 3.79
C PHE A 102 9.03 -18.94 5.30
N PHE A 103 8.06 -19.59 5.95
CA PHE A 103 8.04 -19.92 7.37
C PHE A 103 8.08 -21.42 7.72
N ASN A 104 8.35 -22.33 6.76
CA ASN A 104 8.58 -23.74 7.08
C ASN A 104 10.07 -24.10 6.93
N ARG A 105 10.87 -23.66 7.90
CA ARG A 105 12.22 -24.18 8.12
C ARG A 105 12.19 -24.89 9.46
N ASN A 106 12.45 -26.20 9.42
CA ASN A 106 12.65 -27.15 10.53
C ASN A 106 11.46 -28.09 10.78
N ASN A 107 11.54 -29.27 10.17
CA ASN A 107 11.27 -30.58 10.80
C ASN A 107 11.86 -31.68 9.90
N GLU A 108 13.19 -31.80 9.93
CA GLU A 108 13.96 -33.03 9.69
C GLU A 108 15.29 -32.89 10.45
#